data_AF-A0A661FWB5-F1
#
_entry.id   AF-A0A661FWB5-F1
#
_cell.length_a   1.000
_cell.length_b   1.000
_cell.length_c   1.000
_cell.angle_alpha   90.00
_cell.angle_beta   90.00
_cell.angle_gamma   90.00
#
_symmetry.space_group_name_H-M   'P 1'
#
loop_
_entity.id
_entity.type
_entity.pdbx_description
1 polymer ?
#
loop_
_entity_poly.entity_id
_entity_poly.type
_entity_poly.pdbx_seq_one_letter_code
_entity_poly.pdbx_strand_id
1 'polypeptide(L)'
;VDGIIKGGGTGCFGVSTLWTHIHPTSEMYIHQYLFETPVDNYNTHLYLVNLRNFLLDPSDNERIMGRNLAVATQDRDVLSVVHPMLTPESNIHEFFVGPDEPIAKYREFLKGWEARGWRIDVDKVEHDSKRVAYAIPSPARREKKGWILQSVPLLPGAVEKKQAATK
;
A
#
# COMPACT_ATOMS: atom_id res chain seq x y z
N VAL A 1 4.06 13.45 -6.26
CA VAL A 1 5.10 14.41 -5.83
C VAL A 1 6.39 13.68 -6.06
N ASP A 2 7.01 13.92 -7.22
CA ASP A 2 8.18 13.17 -7.64
C ASP A 2 9.42 13.91 -7.15
N GLY A 3 9.84 13.57 -5.93
CA GLY A 3 11.10 14.04 -5.37
C GLY A 3 12.24 13.16 -5.87
N ILE A 4 12.98 13.63 -6.87
CA ILE A 4 14.22 12.98 -7.32
C ILE A 4 15.32 13.29 -6.30
N ILE A 5 15.71 12.30 -5.51
CA ILE A 5 16.91 12.34 -4.66
C ILE A 5 18.10 11.86 -5.50
N LYS A 6 19.16 12.66 -5.59
CA LYS A 6 20.41 12.27 -6.27
C LYS A 6 21.15 11.25 -5.40
N GLY A 7 21.14 9.97 -5.81
CA GLY A 7 21.88 8.87 -5.18
C GLY A 7 21.04 7.67 -4.68
N GLY A 8 19.77 7.61 -5.05
CA GLY A 8 18.82 6.59 -4.56
C GLY A 8 17.68 7.23 -3.76
N GLY A 9 16.64 6.47 -3.47
CA GLY A 9 15.46 6.94 -2.74
C GLY A 9 14.33 5.94 -2.74
N THR A 10 13.28 6.24 -1.97
CA THR A 10 12.08 5.41 -1.85
C THR A 10 10.85 6.24 -2.10
N GLY A 11 9.84 5.66 -2.74
CA GLY A 11 8.55 6.29 -2.96
C GLY A 11 7.47 5.28 -3.26
N CYS A 12 6.24 5.75 -3.47
CA CYS A 12 5.10 4.91 -3.77
C CYS A 12 4.46 5.27 -5.11
N PHE A 13 3.84 4.28 -5.75
CA PHE A 13 2.94 4.47 -6.87
C PHE A 13 1.57 3.90 -6.49
N GLY A 14 0.54 4.75 -6.47
CA GLY A 14 -0.75 4.36 -5.91
C GLY A 14 -0.63 3.94 -4.44
N VAL A 15 -1.58 3.13 -3.97
CA VAL A 15 -1.70 2.79 -2.53
C VAL A 15 -1.01 1.49 -2.13
N SER A 16 -0.53 0.69 -3.08
CA SER A 16 -0.07 -0.69 -2.84
C SER A 16 1.22 -1.05 -3.57
N THR A 17 2.00 -0.05 -3.97
CA THR A 17 3.30 -0.27 -4.62
C THR A 17 4.33 0.70 -4.08
N LEU A 18 5.47 0.14 -3.66
CA LEU A 18 6.64 0.87 -3.21
C LEU A 18 7.79 0.60 -4.18
N TRP A 19 8.55 1.64 -4.51
CA TRP A 19 9.83 1.50 -5.21
C TRP A 19 10.95 2.00 -4.31
N THR A 20 12.08 1.29 -4.34
CA THR A 20 13.29 1.65 -3.61
C THR A 20 14.49 1.52 -4.55
N HIS A 21 15.17 2.62 -4.81
CA HIS A 21 16.40 2.65 -5.60
C HIS A 21 17.58 2.85 -4.64
N ILE A 22 18.50 1.89 -4.63
CA ILE A 22 19.70 1.90 -3.79
C ILE A 22 20.90 1.94 -4.73
N HIS A 23 21.74 2.96 -4.61
CA HIS A 23 22.97 3.10 -5.40
C HIS A 23 24.18 3.07 -4.46
N PRO A 24 24.72 1.87 -4.10
CA PRO A 24 25.86 1.78 -3.20
C PRO A 24 27.12 2.53 -3.70
N THR A 25 27.28 2.60 -5.02
CA THR A 25 28.30 3.41 -5.70
C THR A 25 27.68 4.09 -6.91
N SER A 26 28.44 4.94 -7.62
CA SER A 26 27.98 5.56 -8.88
C SER A 26 27.72 4.56 -10.01
N GLU A 27 28.22 3.33 -9.90
CA GLU A 27 28.15 2.29 -10.94
C GLU A 27 27.28 1.09 -10.53
N MET A 28 27.00 0.93 -9.23
CA MET A 28 26.21 -0.19 -8.70
C MET A 28 24.80 0.28 -8.36
N TYR A 29 23.81 -0.35 -8.97
CA TYR A 29 22.39 -0.04 -8.79
C TYR A 29 21.62 -1.28 -8.38
N ILE A 30 20.77 -1.10 -7.37
CA ILE A 30 19.74 -2.05 -6.95
C ILE A 30 18.40 -1.32 -7.01
N HIS A 31 17.47 -1.79 -7.84
CA HIS A 31 16.11 -1.24 -7.89
C HIS A 31 15.15 -2.31 -7.40
N GLN A 32 14.38 -1.98 -6.38
CA GLN A 32 13.42 -2.83 -5.73
C GLN A 32 12.01 -2.30 -5.97
N TYR A 33 11.09 -3.19 -6.29
CA TYR A 33 9.67 -2.91 -6.37
C TYR A 33 8.95 -3.89 -5.46
N LEU A 34 8.26 -3.37 -4.46
CA LEU A 34 7.41 -4.14 -3.57
C LEU A 34 5.96 -3.91 -3.98
N PHE A 35 5.28 -5.00 -4.30
CA PHE A 35 3.85 -4.99 -4.61
C PHE A 35 3.10 -5.63 -3.45
N GLU A 36 2.09 -4.91 -2.97
CA GLU A 36 1.23 -5.36 -1.90
C GLU A 36 -0.10 -5.79 -2.50
N THR A 37 -0.56 -6.98 -2.13
CA THR A 37 -1.88 -7.49 -2.49
C THR A 37 -2.64 -7.78 -1.19
N PRO A 38 -3.52 -6.86 -0.75
CA PRO A 38 -4.40 -7.12 0.38
C PRO A 38 -5.27 -8.34 0.07
N VAL A 39 -5.28 -9.32 0.99
CA VAL A 39 -6.13 -10.52 0.91
C VAL A 39 -7.39 -10.29 1.74
N ASP A 40 -7.20 -9.79 2.95
CA ASP A 40 -8.25 -9.34 3.87
C ASP A 40 -7.69 -8.21 4.77
N ASN A 41 -8.41 -7.83 5.82
CA ASN A 41 -7.98 -6.77 6.75
C ASN A 41 -6.68 -7.08 7.49
N TYR A 42 -6.34 -8.36 7.67
CA TYR A 42 -5.25 -8.82 8.54
C TYR A 42 -4.10 -9.46 7.74
N ASN A 43 -4.34 -9.82 6.48
CA ASN A 43 -3.39 -10.54 5.65
C ASN A 43 -3.09 -9.78 4.36
N THR A 44 -1.80 -9.56 4.10
CA THR A 44 -1.30 -8.95 2.86
C THR A 44 -0.21 -9.84 2.28
N HIS A 45 -0.32 -10.15 0.98
CA HIS A 45 0.78 -10.77 0.26
C HIS A 45 1.76 -9.69 -0.23
N LEU A 46 3.05 -9.95 -0.02
CA LEU A 46 4.14 -9.07 -0.42
C LEU A 46 4.95 -9.74 -1.52
N TYR A 47 5.12 -9.05 -2.64
CA TYR A 47 5.93 -9.51 -3.77
C TYR A 47 7.08 -8.52 -4.00
N LEU A 48 8.29 -8.92 -3.61
CA LEU A 48 9.50 -8.13 -3.80
C LEU A 48 10.20 -8.54 -5.10
N VAL A 49 10.23 -7.63 -6.07
CA VAL A 49 11.03 -7.76 -7.29
C VAL A 49 12.31 -6.96 -7.11
N ASN A 50 13.46 -7.63 -7.19
CA ASN A 50 14.77 -7.01 -7.05
C ASN A 50 15.54 -7.08 -8.37
N LEU A 51 15.99 -5.93 -8.86
CA LEU A 51 16.83 -5.79 -10.03
C LEU A 51 18.20 -5.26 -9.61
N ARG A 52 19.25 -5.72 -10.29
CA ARG A 52 20.64 -5.29 -10.06
C ARG A 52 21.41 -5.21 -11.37
N ASN A 53 22.42 -4.35 -11.43
CA ASN A 53 23.34 -4.25 -12.58
C ASN A 53 24.77 -4.78 -12.28
N PHE A 54 24.99 -5.37 -11.11
CA PHE A 54 26.28 -5.91 -10.65
C PHE A 54 26.05 -7.32 -10.05
N LEU A 55 27.12 -8.12 -9.92
CA LEU A 55 27.03 -9.53 -9.51
C LEU A 55 26.01 -10.29 -10.37
N LEU A 56 26.18 -10.21 -11.70
CA LEU A 56 25.25 -10.76 -12.69
C LEU A 56 25.53 -12.23 -13.01
N ASP A 57 26.64 -12.77 -12.53
CA ASP A 57 26.96 -14.18 -12.71
C ASP A 57 25.89 -15.04 -12.01
N PRO A 58 25.37 -16.10 -12.65
CA PRO A 58 24.38 -16.98 -12.03
C PRO A 58 24.79 -17.54 -10.67
N SER A 59 26.09 -17.70 -10.40
CA SER A 59 26.62 -18.16 -9.11
C SER A 59 26.34 -17.18 -7.97
N ASP A 60 26.14 -15.89 -8.26
CA ASP A 60 25.79 -14.88 -7.26
C ASP A 60 24.28 -14.85 -6.92
N ASN A 61 23.43 -15.53 -7.70
CA ASN A 61 21.97 -15.45 -7.54
C ASN A 61 21.50 -15.91 -6.17
N GLU A 62 21.99 -17.06 -5.70
CA GLU A 62 21.58 -17.62 -4.41
C GLU A 62 21.96 -16.69 -3.26
N ARG A 63 23.18 -16.12 -3.30
CA ARG A 63 23.66 -15.15 -2.33
C ARG A 63 22.78 -13.91 -2.27
N ILE A 64 22.41 -13.36 -3.43
CA ILE A 64 21.58 -12.14 -3.49
C ILE A 64 20.15 -12.44 -3.03
N MET A 65 19.57 -13.55 -3.48
CA MET A 65 18.24 -13.98 -3.04
C MET A 65 18.19 -14.21 -1.53
N GLY A 66 19.20 -14.87 -0.96
CA GLY A 66 19.30 -15.09 0.48
C GLY A 66 19.37 -13.79 1.28
N ARG A 67 20.14 -12.80 0.81
CA ARG A 67 20.21 -11.48 1.47
C ARG A 67 18.89 -10.72 1.38
N ASN A 68 18.25 -10.70 0.22
CA ASN A 68 16.96 -10.04 0.05
C ASN A 68 15.88 -10.68 0.94
N LEU A 69 15.86 -12.02 1.02
CA LEU A 69 14.95 -12.74 1.90
C LEU A 69 15.22 -12.43 3.38
N ALA A 70 16.48 -12.38 3.80
CA ALA A 70 16.84 -12.05 5.18
C ALA A 70 16.33 -10.65 5.58
N VAL A 71 16.51 -9.63 4.73
CA VAL A 71 16.01 -8.27 4.99
C VAL A 71 14.48 -8.24 5.03
N ALA A 72 13.80 -8.84 4.04
CA ALA A 72 12.34 -8.90 4.04
C ALA A 72 11.76 -9.62 5.27
N THR A 73 12.48 -10.63 5.78
CA THR A 73 12.13 -11.36 7.00
C THR A 73 12.28 -10.48 8.24
N GLN A 74 13.34 -9.67 8.32
CA GLN A 74 13.54 -8.72 9.41
C GLN A 74 12.41 -7.68 9.47
N ASP A 75 12.03 -7.11 8.32
CA ASP A 75 10.92 -6.15 8.24
C ASP A 75 9.60 -6.77 8.74
N ARG A 76 9.30 -8.00 8.29
CA ARG A 76 8.13 -8.77 8.76
C ARG A 76 8.15 -8.95 10.27
N ASP A 77 9.28 -9.40 10.83
CA ASP A 77 9.38 -9.74 12.25
C ASP A 77 9.17 -8.50 13.12
N VAL A 78 9.70 -7.34 12.71
CA VAL A 78 9.45 -6.05 13.38
C VAL A 78 7.95 -5.71 13.35
N LEU A 79 7.28 -5.85 12.21
CA LEU A 79 5.86 -5.49 12.09
C LEU A 79 4.91 -6.48 12.79
N SER A 80 5.28 -7.76 12.86
CA SER A 80 4.40 -8.85 13.33
C SER A 80 3.97 -8.74 14.80
N VAL A 81 4.70 -7.97 15.60
CA VAL A 81 4.47 -7.80 17.05
C VAL A 81 3.94 -6.42 17.43
N VAL A 82 3.69 -5.55 16.45
CA VAL A 82 3.19 -4.19 16.70
C VAL A 82 1.70 -4.23 17.04
N HIS A 83 1.31 -3.46 18.07
CA HIS A 83 -0.08 -3.29 18.48
C HIS A 83 -0.50 -1.82 18.43
N PRO A 84 -1.73 -1.51 17.97
CA PRO A 84 -2.68 -2.43 17.33
C PRO A 84 -2.15 -2.97 15.99
N MET A 85 -2.60 -4.17 15.60
CA MET A 85 -2.19 -4.81 14.34
C MET A 85 -2.58 -3.97 13.12
N LEU A 86 -3.76 -3.34 13.19
CA LEU A 86 -4.22 -2.40 12.18
C LEU A 86 -3.75 -1.01 12.54
N THR A 87 -3.18 -0.33 11.56
CA THR A 87 -2.85 1.08 11.68
C THR A 87 -4.11 1.89 11.99
N PRO A 88 -4.13 2.72 13.06
CA PRO A 88 -5.28 3.55 13.36
C PRO A 88 -5.64 4.49 12.20
N GLU A 89 -6.95 4.70 12.00
CA GLU A 89 -7.46 5.57 10.94
C GLU A 89 -7.04 7.03 11.12
N SER A 90 -6.87 7.44 12.37
CA SER A 90 -6.46 8.77 12.76
C SER A 90 -5.09 8.73 13.42
N ASN A 91 -4.25 9.72 13.10
CA ASN A 91 -2.93 9.90 13.68
C ASN A 91 -2.91 10.85 14.90
N ILE A 92 -4.08 11.19 15.48
CA ILE A 92 -4.16 12.09 16.65
C ILE A 92 -3.45 11.56 17.91
N HIS A 93 -3.21 10.26 17.97
CA HIS A 93 -2.51 9.58 19.07
C HIS A 93 -1.13 9.08 18.66
N GLU A 94 -0.58 9.58 17.55
CA GLU A 94 0.75 9.25 17.06
C GLU A 94 1.69 10.42 17.33
N PHE A 95 2.87 10.12 17.86
CA PHE A 95 3.92 11.09 18.11
C PHE A 95 5.03 10.92 17.08
N PHE A 96 5.04 11.77 16.05
CA PHE A 96 6.07 11.77 15.01
C PHE A 96 7.25 12.65 15.39
N VAL A 97 8.46 12.15 15.12
CA VAL A 97 9.70 12.93 15.14
C VAL A 97 10.16 13.25 13.72
N GLY A 98 11.18 14.10 13.57
CA GLY A 98 11.66 14.56 12.25
C GLY A 98 11.86 13.45 11.21
N PRO A 99 12.53 12.33 11.54
CA PRO A 99 12.69 11.20 10.64
C PRO A 99 11.39 10.53 10.15
N ASP A 100 10.26 10.72 10.84
CA ASP A 100 8.96 10.13 10.49
C ASP A 100 8.17 10.96 9.46
N GLU A 101 8.71 12.09 9.00
CA GLU A 101 8.08 12.94 7.99
C GLU A 101 7.56 12.15 6.76
N PRO A 102 8.29 11.15 6.21
CA PRO A 102 7.78 10.34 5.10
C PRO A 102 6.50 9.56 5.46
N ILE A 103 6.38 9.06 6.69
CA ILE A 103 5.19 8.33 7.17
C ILE A 103 4.00 9.29 7.23
N ALA A 104 4.19 10.49 7.80
CA ALA A 104 3.16 11.51 7.85
C ALA A 104 2.69 11.93 6.45
N LYS A 105 3.62 12.13 5.51
CA LYS A 105 3.30 12.44 4.10
C LYS A 105 2.54 11.32 3.41
N TYR A 106 2.91 10.06 3.67
CA TYR A 106 2.21 8.92 3.10
C TYR A 106 0.77 8.83 3.62
N ARG A 107 0.54 9.09 4.92
CA ARG A 107 -0.84 9.18 5.46
C ARG A 107 -1.68 10.25 4.78
N GLU A 108 -1.14 11.45 4.56
CA GLU A 108 -1.85 12.51 3.84
C GLU A 108 -2.12 12.12 2.38
N PHE A 109 -1.17 11.43 1.74
CA PHE A 109 -1.38 10.88 0.40
C PHE A 109 -2.55 9.90 0.38
N LEU A 110 -2.65 8.97 1.34
CA LEU A 110 -3.78 8.03 1.48
C LEU A 110 -5.12 8.75 1.71
N LYS A 111 -5.16 9.78 2.56
CA LYS A 111 -6.38 10.61 2.76
C LYS A 111 -6.88 11.20 1.44
N GLY A 112 -6.00 11.53 0.51
CA GLY A 112 -6.37 11.97 -0.84
C GLY A 112 -7.14 10.91 -1.65
N TRP A 113 -6.80 9.63 -1.48
CA TRP A 113 -7.54 8.50 -2.09
C TRP A 113 -8.89 8.28 -1.41
N GLU A 114 -8.92 8.32 -0.07
CA GLU A 114 -10.15 8.19 0.71
C GLU A 114 -11.15 9.32 0.41
N ALA A 115 -10.66 10.55 0.22
CA ALA A 115 -11.50 11.70 -0.15
C ALA A 115 -12.23 11.50 -1.49
N ARG A 116 -11.74 10.61 -2.37
CA ARG A 116 -12.42 10.21 -3.61
C ARG A 116 -13.48 9.12 -3.43
N GLY A 117 -13.64 8.60 -2.21
CA GLY A 117 -14.57 7.52 -1.89
C GLY A 117 -14.12 6.16 -2.42
N TRP A 118 -12.81 5.90 -2.45
CA TRP A 118 -12.25 4.67 -3.03
C TRP A 118 -11.87 3.63 -1.98
N ARG A 119 -11.95 3.97 -0.69
CA ARG A 119 -11.69 3.03 0.41
C ARG A 119 -12.86 2.07 0.57
N ILE A 120 -12.56 0.77 0.64
CA ILE A 120 -13.57 -0.26 0.89
C ILE A 120 -14.09 -0.12 2.33
N ASP A 121 -15.40 -0.23 2.50
CA ASP A 121 -16.04 -0.35 3.80
C ASP A 121 -15.93 -1.80 4.26
N VAL A 122 -14.82 -2.13 4.92
CA VAL A 122 -14.52 -3.52 5.26
C VAL A 122 -15.43 -4.04 6.36
N ASP A 123 -15.86 -3.20 7.30
CA ASP A 123 -16.82 -3.57 8.33
C ASP A 123 -18.13 -4.05 7.70
N LYS A 124 -18.60 -3.36 6.65
CA LYS A 124 -19.79 -3.79 5.90
C LYS A 124 -19.55 -5.09 5.13
N VAL A 125 -18.38 -5.26 4.52
CA VAL A 125 -18.01 -6.51 3.82
C VAL A 125 -17.99 -7.69 4.80
N GLU A 126 -17.39 -7.52 5.97
CA GLU A 126 -17.32 -8.53 7.02
C GLU A 126 -18.70 -8.85 7.59
N HIS A 127 -19.52 -7.83 7.86
CA HIS A 127 -20.90 -8.02 8.29
C HIS A 127 -21.68 -8.87 7.27
N ASP A 128 -21.52 -8.61 5.97
CA ASP A 128 -22.24 -9.31 4.91
C ASP A 128 -21.62 -10.65 4.50
N SER A 129 -20.52 -11.03 5.15
CA SER A 129 -19.79 -12.25 4.86
C SER A 129 -20.71 -13.47 4.83
N LYS A 130 -20.44 -14.38 3.87
CA LYS A 130 -21.21 -15.60 3.57
C LYS A 130 -22.65 -15.39 3.10
N ARG A 131 -23.14 -14.15 3.04
CA ARG A 131 -24.53 -13.81 2.65
C ARG A 131 -24.61 -13.05 1.35
N VAL A 132 -23.62 -12.22 1.05
CA VAL A 132 -23.59 -11.38 -0.15
C VAL A 132 -22.30 -11.62 -0.93
N ALA A 133 -22.45 -11.83 -2.24
CA ALA A 133 -21.33 -11.84 -3.17
C ALA A 133 -21.16 -10.43 -3.78
N TYR A 134 -20.00 -9.84 -3.56
CA TYR A 134 -19.64 -8.53 -4.12
C TYR A 134 -18.77 -8.67 -5.37
N ALA A 135 -18.86 -7.69 -6.25
CA ALA A 135 -17.96 -7.53 -7.38
C ALA A 135 -17.02 -6.33 -7.16
N ILE A 136 -15.82 -6.41 -7.73
CA ILE A 136 -14.83 -5.33 -7.70
C ILE A 136 -15.44 -4.05 -8.30
N PRO A 137 -15.21 -2.88 -7.68
CA PRO A 137 -15.73 -1.63 -8.18
C PRO A 137 -15.11 -1.32 -9.53
N SER A 138 -15.90 -0.78 -10.46
CA SER A 138 -15.40 -0.39 -11.77
C SER A 138 -16.02 0.94 -12.24
N PRO A 139 -15.28 1.76 -12.99
CA PRO A 139 -15.81 3.02 -13.53
C PRO A 139 -17.09 2.82 -14.36
N ALA A 140 -17.18 1.73 -15.12
CA ALA A 140 -18.32 1.42 -15.97
C ALA A 140 -19.65 1.28 -15.21
N ARG A 141 -19.61 0.96 -13.90
CA ARG A 141 -20.80 0.90 -13.05
C ARG A 141 -21.46 2.26 -12.82
N ARG A 142 -20.76 3.37 -13.10
CA ARG A 142 -21.32 4.73 -13.04
C ARG A 142 -22.17 5.07 -14.26
N GLU A 143 -21.89 4.42 -15.39
CA GLU A 143 -22.52 4.72 -16.69
C GLU A 143 -23.58 3.69 -17.08
N LYS A 144 -23.35 2.43 -16.72
CA LYS A 144 -24.20 1.29 -17.12
C LYS A 144 -24.99 0.76 -15.94
N LYS A 145 -26.28 0.49 -16.16
CA LYS A 145 -27.20 -0.14 -15.19
C LYS A 145 -27.32 -1.65 -15.44
N GLY A 146 -28.02 -2.36 -14.56
CA GLY A 146 -28.36 -3.78 -14.76
C GLY A 146 -27.30 -4.79 -14.29
N TRP A 147 -26.37 -4.37 -13.44
CA TRP A 147 -25.40 -5.30 -12.85
C TRP A 147 -26.08 -6.27 -11.89
N ILE A 148 -25.83 -7.56 -12.07
CA ILE A 148 -26.40 -8.63 -11.21
C ILE A 148 -25.78 -8.58 -9.81
N LEU A 149 -24.45 -8.54 -9.74
CA LEU A 149 -23.74 -8.43 -8.47
C LEU A 149 -23.56 -6.97 -8.08
N GLN A 150 -23.82 -6.69 -6.81
CA GLN A 150 -23.55 -5.38 -6.21
C GLN A 150 -22.05 -5.11 -6.21
N SER A 151 -21.67 -3.84 -6.34
CA SER A 151 -20.28 -3.43 -6.11
C SER A 151 -19.94 -3.65 -4.63
N VAL A 152 -18.67 -3.94 -4.33
CA VAL A 152 -18.18 -3.86 -2.95
C VAL A 152 -18.52 -2.49 -2.36
N PRO A 153 -18.99 -2.41 -1.11
CA PRO A 153 -19.30 -1.15 -0.46
C PRO A 153 -18.01 -0.33 -0.26
N LEU A 154 -18.12 0.97 -0.48
CA LEU A 154 -17.03 1.94 -0.32
C LEU A 154 -17.45 2.99 0.71
N LEU A 155 -16.48 3.45 1.51
CA LEU A 155 -16.69 4.58 2.40
C LEU A 155 -16.94 5.86 1.58
N PRO A 156 -17.80 6.77 2.06
CA PRO A 156 -18.17 7.95 1.32
C PRO A 156 -17.00 8.91 1.12
N GLY A 157 -16.92 9.49 -0.08
CA GLY A 157 -15.93 10.51 -0.40
C GLY A 157 -16.20 11.85 0.29
N ALA A 158 -15.27 12.80 0.18
CA ALA A 158 -15.38 14.10 0.84
C ALA A 158 -16.59 14.92 0.36
N VAL A 159 -16.95 14.81 -0.92
CA VAL A 159 -18.12 15.49 -1.50
C VAL A 159 -19.42 14.94 -0.92
N GLU A 160 -19.54 13.60 -0.88
CA GLU A 160 -20.72 12.91 -0.35
C GLU A 160 -20.90 13.19 1.15
N LYS A 161 -19.80 13.18 1.92
CA LYS A 161 -19.80 13.55 3.35
C LYS A 161 -20.32 14.97 3.57
N LYS A 162 -19.89 15.95 2.77
CA LYS A 162 -20.37 17.34 2.87
C LYS A 162 -21.87 17.46 2.56
N GLN A 163 -22.35 16.75 1.54
CA GLN A 163 -23.77 16.75 1.18
C GLN A 163 -24.64 16.11 2.27
N ALA A 164 -24.15 15.04 2.91
CA ALA A 164 -24.84 14.41 4.03
C ALA A 164 -24.91 15.31 5.27
N ALA A 165 -23.85 16.08 5.56
CA ALA A 165 -23.80 16.99 6.71
C ALA A 165 -24.64 18.27 6.55
N THR A 166 -25.14 18.55 5.34
CA THR A 166 -25.99 19.72 5.04
C THR A 166 -27.48 19.37 5.00
N LYS A 167 -27.83 18.10 5.21
CA LYS A 167 -29.20 17.61 5.34
C LYS A 167 -29.54 17.37 6.80
#